data_AF-A0A2S5KP34-F1
#
_entry.id   AF-A0A2S5KP34-F1
#
_cell.length_a   1.000
_cell.length_b   1.000
_cell.length_c   1.000
_cell.angle_alpha   90.00
_cell.angle_beta   90.00
_cell.angle_gamma   90.00
#
_symmetry.space_group_name_H-M   'P 1'
#
loop_
_entity.id
_entity.type
_entity.pdbx_description
1 polymer ?
#
loop_
_entity_poly.entity_id
_entity_poly.type
_entity_poly.pdbx_seq_one_letter_code
_entity_poly.pdbx_strand_id
1 'polypeptide(L)'
;MSIPNRFLTPHGRRAADREHVLRPPLAGRWQTGSAGIEFVLVFPLFFMIFYAITNYGLIFTAAQLMQYAAEEGLRRSIDYVDEECLFSAASCSSDEVRQEVLNETRAVIGNVAQGSNAGSLGTLFGQSLDDALTITASEDSSGGCCVLSLVYNYADFPFVPPLVLPVPAQLNITANLSL
;
A
#
# COMPACT_ATOMS: atom_id res chain seq x y z
N MET A 1 -57.35 -76.69 72.90
CA MET A 1 -56.66 -75.79 71.95
C MET A 1 -55.38 -75.29 72.60
N SER A 2 -54.22 -75.89 72.33
CA SER A 2 -53.34 -75.74 71.15
C SER A 2 -52.30 -74.60 71.32
N ILE A 3 -51.05 -75.02 71.52
CA ILE A 3 -49.75 -74.32 71.52
C ILE A 3 -49.59 -73.59 70.15
N PRO A 4 -48.90 -72.42 69.96
CA PRO A 4 -47.45 -72.36 70.16
C PRO A 4 -46.68 -71.02 70.38
N ASN A 5 -45.43 -71.23 70.81
CA ASN A 5 -44.26 -70.38 70.59
C ASN A 5 -44.08 -69.95 69.13
N ARG A 6 -43.58 -68.73 68.88
CA ARG A 6 -42.90 -68.35 67.64
C ARG A 6 -41.91 -67.20 67.94
N PHE A 7 -40.59 -67.41 68.01
CA PHE A 7 -39.60 -67.58 66.93
C PHE A 7 -38.91 -66.24 66.53
N LEU A 8 -37.63 -66.17 66.87
CA LEU A 8 -36.46 -65.59 66.15
C LEU A 8 -36.36 -64.11 65.73
N THR A 9 -35.22 -63.53 66.16
CA THR A 9 -34.17 -62.66 65.51
C THR A 9 -34.39 -62.25 64.03
N PRO A 10 -33.72 -61.19 63.44
CA PRO A 10 -32.33 -60.76 63.71
C PRO A 10 -31.93 -59.27 63.43
N HIS A 11 -30.65 -59.00 63.67
CA HIS A 11 -29.75 -58.09 62.94
C HIS A 11 -30.10 -56.60 62.69
N GLY A 12 -29.29 -55.75 63.31
CA GLY A 12 -28.96 -54.42 62.80
C GLY A 12 -27.46 -54.14 62.91
N ARG A 13 -26.64 -54.74 62.02
CA ARG A 13 -25.30 -54.21 61.73
C ARG A 13 -25.46 -52.96 60.88
N ARG A 14 -25.00 -51.82 61.37
CA ARG A 14 -24.64 -50.64 60.56
C ARG A 14 -23.58 -49.88 61.33
N ALA A 15 -22.55 -49.31 60.75
CA ALA A 15 -21.84 -49.50 59.50
C ALA A 15 -20.57 -48.68 59.78
N ALA A 16 -19.40 -49.25 59.50
CA ALA A 16 -18.14 -48.55 59.66
C ALA A 16 -18.19 -47.24 58.85
N ASP A 17 -18.04 -46.13 59.56
CA ASP A 17 -17.92 -44.79 59.01
C ASP A 17 -16.61 -44.75 58.21
N ARG A 18 -16.73 -44.63 56.89
CA ARG A 18 -15.60 -44.46 55.97
C ARG A 18 -15.55 -42.99 55.61
N GLU A 19 -14.76 -42.24 56.36
CA GLU A 19 -14.40 -40.87 56.02
C GLU A 19 -13.57 -40.88 54.72
N HIS A 20 -14.25 -40.64 53.61
CA HIS A 20 -13.64 -40.32 52.33
C HIS A 20 -13.11 -38.88 52.42
N VAL A 21 -11.83 -38.74 52.72
CA VAL A 21 -11.11 -37.47 52.65
C VAL A 21 -11.09 -36.99 51.20
N LEU A 22 -12.08 -36.18 50.82
CA LEU A 22 -12.10 -35.47 49.54
C LEU A 22 -10.98 -34.43 49.55
N ARG A 23 -9.85 -34.75 48.92
CA ARG A 23 -8.83 -33.76 48.59
C ARG A 23 -9.38 -32.86 47.46
N PRO A 24 -9.45 -31.53 47.62
CA PRO A 24 -9.84 -30.66 46.53
C PRO A 24 -8.81 -30.76 45.41
N PRO A 25 -9.24 -30.82 44.12
CA PRO A 25 -8.30 -30.75 43.02
C PRO A 25 -7.62 -29.38 43.08
N LEU A 26 -6.29 -29.38 43.10
CA LEU A 26 -5.48 -28.20 42.88
C LEU A 26 -5.86 -27.65 41.50
N ALA A 27 -6.67 -26.59 41.51
CA ALA A 27 -6.97 -25.82 40.33
C ALA A 27 -5.64 -25.24 39.80
N GLY A 28 -5.06 -25.94 38.83
CA GLY A 28 -3.99 -25.39 38.01
C GLY A 28 -4.51 -24.10 37.41
N ARG A 29 -3.98 -22.97 37.85
CA ARG A 29 -4.27 -21.65 37.27
C ARG A 29 -3.78 -21.68 35.82
N TRP A 30 -4.71 -21.73 34.88
CA TRP A 30 -4.42 -21.45 33.49
C TRP A 30 -4.02 -19.98 33.44
N GLN A 31 -2.73 -19.71 33.30
CA GLN A 31 -2.21 -18.36 33.07
C GLN A 31 -2.47 -18.00 31.60
N THR A 32 -3.74 -17.79 31.24
CA THR A 32 -4.16 -17.39 29.89
C THR A 32 -4.31 -15.87 29.73
N GLY A 33 -3.82 -15.08 30.68
CA GLY A 33 -3.98 -13.62 30.68
C GLY A 33 -2.75 -12.80 30.26
N SER A 34 -1.51 -13.30 30.41
CA SER A 34 -0.32 -12.49 30.13
C SER A 34 -0.03 -12.35 28.64
N ALA A 35 -0.25 -13.42 27.87
CA ALA A 35 -0.04 -13.42 26.41
C ALA A 35 -1.00 -12.46 25.68
N GLY A 36 -2.20 -12.24 26.21
CA GLY A 36 -3.17 -11.31 25.61
C GLY A 36 -2.70 -9.84 25.68
N ILE A 37 -2.05 -9.46 26.78
CA ILE A 37 -1.60 -8.07 27.00
C ILE A 37 -0.36 -7.75 26.16
N GLU A 38 0.57 -8.70 26.04
CA GLU A 38 1.75 -8.56 25.17
C GLU A 38 1.33 -8.39 23.70
N PHE A 39 0.35 -9.18 23.23
CA PHE A 39 -0.16 -9.09 21.88
C PHE A 39 -0.85 -7.75 21.59
N VAL A 40 -1.60 -7.20 22.55
CA VAL A 40 -2.29 -5.90 22.40
C VAL A 40 -1.30 -4.73 22.23
N LEU A 41 -0.08 -4.84 22.76
CA LEU A 41 0.95 -3.81 22.59
C LEU A 41 1.79 -4.02 21.32
N VAL A 42 2.14 -5.27 21.01
CA VAL A 42 2.95 -5.59 19.82
C VAL A 42 2.17 -5.42 18.53
N PHE A 43 0.87 -5.73 18.53
CA PHE A 43 0.00 -5.61 17.36
C PHE A 43 -0.03 -4.18 16.75
N PRO A 44 -0.36 -3.11 17.50
CA PRO A 44 -0.39 -1.76 16.93
C PRO A 44 1.00 -1.27 16.54
N LEU A 45 2.06 -1.67 17.26
CA LEU A 45 3.44 -1.33 16.91
C LEU A 45 3.84 -1.96 15.57
N PHE A 46 3.59 -3.25 15.40
CA PHE A 46 3.86 -3.96 14.15
C PHE A 46 3.02 -3.37 13.00
N PHE A 47 1.74 -3.09 13.24
CA PHE A 47 0.86 -2.49 12.25
C PHE A 47 1.33 -1.10 11.84
N MET A 48 1.81 -0.27 12.77
CA MET A 48 2.39 1.05 12.46
C MET A 48 3.63 0.94 11.58
N ILE A 49 4.54 0.00 11.88
CA ILE A 49 5.73 -0.23 11.08
C ILE A 49 5.36 -0.74 9.68
N PHE A 50 4.46 -1.72 9.60
CA PHE A 50 3.96 -2.25 8.33
C PHE A 50 3.30 -1.16 7.50
N TYR A 51 2.42 -0.36 8.10
CA TYR A 51 1.76 0.77 7.45
C TYR A 51 2.76 1.79 6.92
N ALA A 52 3.79 2.13 7.71
CA ALA A 52 4.84 3.03 7.25
C ALA A 52 5.59 2.44 6.04
N ILE A 53 6.01 1.17 6.11
CA ILE A 53 6.73 0.51 5.02
C ILE A 53 5.88 0.47 3.74
N THR A 54 4.60 0.10 3.84
CA THR A 54 3.70 0.07 2.68
C THR A 54 3.46 1.46 2.11
N ASN A 55 3.19 2.44 2.96
CA ASN A 55 2.89 3.80 2.50
C ASN A 55 4.08 4.43 1.77
N TYR A 56 5.25 4.45 2.41
CA TYR A 56 6.46 5.00 1.80
C TYR A 56 6.95 4.15 0.62
N GLY A 57 6.77 2.82 0.69
CA GLY A 57 7.10 1.92 -0.42
C GLY A 57 6.28 2.19 -1.68
N LEU A 58 4.98 2.42 -1.53
CA LEU A 58 4.10 2.78 -2.65
C LEU A 58 4.45 4.15 -3.24
N ILE A 59 4.68 5.16 -2.39
CA ILE A 59 5.10 6.50 -2.83
C ILE A 59 6.40 6.42 -3.64
N PHE A 60 7.40 5.71 -3.12
CA PHE A 60 8.68 5.56 -3.79
C PHE A 60 8.56 4.81 -5.12
N THR A 61 7.76 3.75 -5.13
CA THR A 61 7.52 2.96 -6.35
C THR A 61 6.78 3.79 -7.40
N ALA A 62 5.79 4.59 -7.01
CA ALA A 62 5.11 5.53 -7.92
C ALA A 62 6.11 6.50 -8.56
N ALA A 63 6.95 7.13 -7.73
CA ALA A 63 7.96 8.07 -8.21
C ALA A 63 8.95 7.41 -9.18
N GLN A 64 9.41 6.19 -8.87
CA GLN A 64 10.33 5.46 -9.74
C GLN A 64 9.69 5.08 -11.08
N LEU A 65 8.42 4.67 -11.08
CA LEU A 65 7.68 4.35 -12.31
C LEU A 65 7.46 5.60 -13.17
N MET A 66 7.11 6.73 -12.55
CA MET A 66 6.94 8.00 -13.24
C MET A 66 8.25 8.53 -13.81
N GLN A 67 9.36 8.39 -13.09
CA GLN A 67 10.69 8.75 -13.57
C GLN A 67 11.09 7.90 -14.79
N TYR A 68 10.89 6.58 -14.71
CA TYR A 68 11.13 5.69 -15.85
C TYR A 68 10.28 6.07 -17.06
N ALA A 69 8.99 6.35 -16.84
CA ALA A 69 8.09 6.77 -17.91
C ALA A 69 8.47 8.14 -18.51
N ALA A 70 8.98 9.06 -17.70
CA ALA A 70 9.50 10.35 -18.12
C ALA A 70 10.74 10.19 -19.01
N GLU A 71 11.69 9.36 -18.62
CA GLU A 71 12.90 9.09 -19.40
C GLU A 71 12.61 8.38 -20.72
N GLU A 72 11.71 7.40 -20.70
CA GLU A 72 11.27 6.68 -21.90
C GLU A 72 10.44 7.59 -22.83
N GLY A 73 9.58 8.45 -22.28
CA GLY A 73 8.83 9.45 -23.05
C GLY A 73 9.74 10.47 -23.73
N LEU A 74 10.77 10.94 -23.02
CA LEU A 74 11.81 11.79 -23.60
C LEU A 74 12.57 11.08 -24.72
N ARG A 75 12.97 9.82 -24.53
CA ARG A 75 13.68 9.05 -25.57
C ARG A 75 12.84 8.83 -26.82
N ARG A 76 11.55 8.49 -26.68
CA ARG A 76 10.65 8.33 -27.83
C ARG A 76 10.42 9.61 -28.60
N SER A 77 10.44 10.75 -27.91
CA SER A 77 10.31 12.05 -28.57
C SER A 77 11.52 12.44 -29.42
N ILE A 78 12.69 11.82 -29.22
CA ILE A 78 13.87 12.07 -30.07
C ILE A 78 13.62 11.57 -31.50
N ASP A 79 12.88 10.49 -31.67
CA ASP A 79 12.54 9.95 -33.00
C ASP A 79 11.70 10.93 -33.83
N TYR A 80 11.03 11.89 -33.18
CA TYR A 80 10.28 12.96 -33.84
C TYR A 80 11.17 14.10 -34.37
N VAL A 81 12.38 14.25 -33.81
CA VAL A 81 13.39 15.19 -34.32
C VAL A 81 14.03 14.59 -35.57
N ASP A 82 13.24 14.43 -36.62
CA ASP A 82 13.65 13.83 -37.89
C ASP A 82 14.46 14.84 -38.72
N GLU A 83 15.04 14.37 -39.83
CA GLU A 83 15.93 15.12 -40.71
C GLU A 83 15.39 16.50 -41.12
N GLU A 84 14.07 16.70 -41.21
CA GLU A 84 13.41 17.99 -41.50
C GLU A 84 13.78 19.10 -40.50
N CYS A 85 13.95 18.75 -39.22
CA CYS A 85 14.40 19.64 -38.15
C CYS A 85 15.92 19.91 -38.26
N LEU A 86 16.66 18.90 -38.71
CA LEU A 86 18.12 18.94 -38.89
C LEU A 86 18.53 19.79 -40.10
N PHE A 87 17.73 19.75 -41.19
CA PHE A 87 17.98 20.48 -42.43
C PHE A 87 17.35 21.88 -42.46
N SER A 88 16.35 22.14 -41.60
CA SER A 88 15.71 23.45 -41.45
C SER A 88 15.40 23.73 -39.98
N ALA A 89 16.25 24.52 -39.32
CA ALA A 89 16.00 25.01 -37.96
C ALA A 89 14.74 25.89 -37.85
N ALA A 90 14.16 26.32 -38.98
CA ALA A 90 12.93 27.10 -39.04
C ALA A 90 11.65 26.27 -38.88
N SER A 91 11.71 24.95 -39.10
CA SER A 91 10.58 24.02 -38.96
C SER A 91 10.50 23.36 -37.58
N CYS A 92 11.51 23.56 -36.74
CA CYS A 92 11.47 23.13 -35.35
C CYS A 92 11.12 24.29 -34.44
N SER A 93 9.82 24.52 -34.27
CA SER A 93 9.39 25.32 -33.12
C SER A 93 9.58 24.48 -31.86
N SER A 94 10.18 25.06 -30.83
CA SER A 94 10.33 24.39 -29.54
C SER A 94 8.98 24.02 -28.91
N ASP A 95 7.91 24.70 -29.31
CA ASP A 95 6.54 24.37 -28.95
C ASP A 95 6.03 23.06 -29.56
N GLU A 96 6.31 22.76 -30.82
CA GLU A 96 5.91 21.50 -31.47
C GLU A 96 6.63 20.31 -30.85
N VAL A 97 7.95 20.41 -30.67
CA VAL A 97 8.76 19.40 -29.98
C VAL A 97 8.25 19.16 -28.56
N ARG A 98 7.89 20.23 -27.85
CA ARG A 98 7.32 20.16 -26.50
C ARG A 98 5.98 19.44 -26.47
N GLN A 99 5.09 19.68 -27.43
CA GLN A 99 3.82 18.96 -27.52
C GLN A 99 4.04 17.47 -27.79
N GLU A 100 5.00 17.12 -28.64
CA GLU A 100 5.32 15.73 -28.92
C GLU A 100 5.87 15.01 -27.68
N VAL A 101 6.83 15.62 -26.98
CA VAL A 101 7.35 15.09 -25.72
C VAL A 101 6.24 14.83 -24.72
N LEU A 102 5.27 15.75 -24.62
CA LEU A 102 4.11 15.57 -23.74
C LEU A 102 3.21 14.41 -24.21
N ASN A 103 2.98 14.27 -25.51
CA ASN A 103 2.14 13.21 -26.07
C ASN A 103 2.77 11.82 -25.85
N GLU A 104 4.05 11.67 -26.18
CA GLU A 104 4.79 10.43 -25.99
C GLU A 104 4.92 10.06 -24.51
N THR A 105 5.25 11.03 -23.66
CA THR A 105 5.31 10.80 -22.20
C THR A 105 3.95 10.35 -21.66
N ARG A 106 2.85 10.98 -22.09
CA ARG A 106 1.49 10.57 -21.70
C ARG A 106 1.17 9.16 -22.18
N ALA A 107 1.58 8.80 -23.39
CA ALA A 107 1.41 7.44 -23.91
C ALA A 107 2.19 6.41 -23.07
N VAL A 108 3.43 6.70 -22.71
CA VAL A 108 4.24 5.81 -21.85
C VAL A 108 3.61 5.66 -20.47
N ILE A 109 3.20 6.76 -19.83
CA ILE A 109 2.53 6.71 -18.53
C ILE A 109 1.20 5.95 -18.61
N GLY A 110 0.42 6.19 -19.67
CA GLY A 110 -0.82 5.46 -19.94
C GLY A 110 -0.59 3.95 -20.05
N ASN A 111 0.53 3.50 -20.63
CA ASN A 111 0.87 2.07 -20.66
C ASN A 111 1.19 1.51 -19.26
N VAL A 112 1.87 2.28 -18.41
CA VAL A 112 2.23 1.87 -17.03
C VAL A 112 1.01 1.86 -16.12
N ALA A 113 0.13 2.85 -16.25
CA ALA A 113 -1.06 3.03 -15.42
C ALA A 113 -2.36 2.50 -16.07
N GLN A 114 -2.24 1.72 -17.15
CA GLN A 114 -3.37 1.05 -17.82
C GLN A 114 -4.47 2.03 -18.28
N GLY A 115 -4.07 3.14 -18.89
CA GLY A 115 -4.96 4.09 -19.56
C GLY A 115 -5.88 3.40 -20.56
N SER A 116 -7.18 3.68 -20.46
CA SER A 116 -8.19 2.96 -21.24
C SER A 116 -8.38 3.51 -22.66
N ASN A 117 -7.90 4.72 -22.94
CA ASN A 117 -8.05 5.42 -24.22
C ASN A 117 -6.83 6.28 -24.53
N ALA A 118 -6.68 6.67 -25.80
CA ALA A 118 -5.68 7.66 -26.22
C ALA A 118 -5.90 8.98 -25.45
N GLY A 119 -4.90 9.37 -24.66
CA GLY A 119 -4.94 10.58 -23.83
C GLY A 119 -5.38 10.38 -22.38
N SER A 120 -5.84 9.19 -21.98
CA SER A 120 -6.05 8.88 -20.56
C SER A 120 -4.78 8.29 -19.94
N LEU A 121 -4.36 8.87 -18.82
CA LEU A 121 -3.23 8.39 -18.02
C LEU A 121 -3.59 7.12 -17.25
N GLY A 122 -4.87 6.88 -16.96
CA GLY A 122 -5.34 5.65 -16.32
C GLY A 122 -5.29 5.71 -14.80
N THR A 123 -5.08 4.56 -14.16
CA THR A 123 -5.09 4.41 -12.70
C THR A 123 -3.82 3.79 -12.16
N LEU A 124 -3.24 4.40 -11.12
CA LEU A 124 -2.08 3.88 -10.39
C LEU A 124 -2.46 3.72 -8.92
N PHE A 125 -2.29 2.51 -8.40
CA PHE A 125 -2.65 2.15 -7.03
C PHE A 125 -4.10 2.51 -6.64
N GLY A 126 -5.03 2.41 -7.60
CA GLY A 126 -6.46 2.70 -7.40
C GLY A 126 -6.85 4.17 -7.52
N GLN A 127 -5.89 5.07 -7.76
CA GLN A 127 -6.15 6.49 -8.00
C GLN A 127 -6.03 6.84 -9.49
N SER A 128 -6.94 7.67 -9.99
CA SER A 128 -6.86 8.19 -11.37
C SER A 128 -5.70 9.18 -11.47
N LEU A 129 -4.83 9.00 -12.46
CA LEU A 129 -3.78 9.97 -12.74
C LEU A 129 -4.26 11.12 -13.62
N ASP A 130 -5.40 10.96 -14.30
CA ASP A 130 -5.96 11.99 -15.18
C ASP A 130 -6.22 13.29 -14.42
N ASP A 131 -6.67 13.19 -13.16
CA ASP A 131 -6.89 14.35 -12.28
C ASP A 131 -5.70 14.61 -11.33
N ALA A 132 -4.97 13.57 -10.95
CA ALA A 132 -3.95 13.65 -9.91
C ALA A 132 -2.55 14.04 -10.42
N LEU A 133 -2.25 13.80 -11.71
CA LEU A 133 -0.92 13.99 -12.29
C LEU A 133 -0.92 15.12 -13.32
N THR A 134 -0.11 16.15 -13.07
CA THR A 134 0.16 17.21 -14.04
C THR A 134 1.51 16.97 -14.70
N ILE A 135 1.53 16.94 -16.04
CA ILE A 135 2.76 16.76 -16.82
C ILE A 135 3.03 18.05 -17.58
N THR A 136 4.21 18.63 -17.37
CA THR A 136 4.66 19.86 -18.02
C THR A 136 6.04 19.64 -18.62
N ALA A 137 6.25 20.17 -19.81
CA ALA A 137 7.56 20.25 -20.45
C ALA A 137 7.91 21.73 -20.56
N SER A 138 9.14 22.08 -20.21
CA SER A 138 9.65 23.45 -20.18
C SER A 138 11.01 23.51 -20.87
N GLU A 139 11.35 24.67 -21.41
CA GLU A 139 12.67 24.91 -21.99
C GLU A 139 13.68 25.12 -20.87
N ASP A 140 14.90 24.62 -21.08
CA ASP A 140 16.02 25.03 -20.23
C ASP A 140 16.49 26.44 -20.63
N SER A 141 16.98 27.18 -19.64
CA SER A 141 17.65 28.47 -19.75
C SER A 141 18.78 28.53 -20.80
N SER A 142 19.27 27.37 -21.23
CA SER A 142 20.28 27.19 -22.28
C SER A 142 19.72 27.25 -23.72
N GLY A 143 18.40 27.41 -23.89
CA GLY A 143 17.74 27.38 -25.21
C GLY A 143 17.54 25.96 -25.76
N GLY A 144 17.69 24.94 -24.92
CA GLY A 144 17.41 23.54 -25.26
C GLY A 144 16.03 23.11 -24.77
N CYS A 145 15.32 22.34 -25.58
CA CYS A 145 14.19 21.52 -25.11
C CYS A 145 14.75 20.20 -24.54
N CYS A 146 14.19 19.55 -23.53
CA CYS A 146 13.01 19.84 -22.72
C CYS A 146 13.28 19.33 -21.29
N VAL A 147 13.07 20.19 -20.29
CA VAL A 147 12.97 19.74 -18.89
C VAL A 147 11.53 19.32 -18.65
N LEU A 148 11.33 18.03 -18.39
CA LEU A 148 10.04 17.43 -18.11
C LEU A 148 9.80 17.44 -16.60
N SER A 149 8.68 18.00 -16.15
CA SER A 149 8.25 18.03 -14.76
C SER A 149 6.89 17.36 -14.61
N LEU A 150 6.85 16.34 -13.76
CA LEU A 150 5.66 15.61 -13.38
C LEU A 150 5.34 15.96 -11.93
N VAL A 151 4.14 16.49 -11.71
CA VAL A 151 3.66 16.91 -10.39
C VAL A 151 2.44 16.07 -10.05
N TYR A 152 2.59 15.19 -9.06
CA TYR A 152 1.50 14.38 -8.54
C TYR A 152 0.94 14.99 -7.25
N ASN A 153 -0.35 15.31 -7.26
CA ASN A 153 -1.05 15.86 -6.10
C ASN A 153 -1.43 14.75 -5.12
N TYR A 154 -0.58 14.55 -4.12
CA TYR A 154 -0.76 13.50 -3.12
C TYR A 154 -1.76 13.89 -2.02
N ALA A 155 -2.00 15.19 -1.79
CA ALA A 155 -2.92 15.67 -0.78
C ALA A 155 -4.38 15.30 -1.09
N ASP A 156 -4.79 15.47 -2.35
CA ASP A 156 -6.16 15.17 -2.80
C ASP A 156 -6.33 13.72 -3.24
N PHE A 157 -5.24 13.07 -3.71
CA PHE A 157 -5.24 11.69 -4.20
C PHE A 157 -4.20 10.81 -3.48
N PRO A 158 -4.36 10.53 -2.17
CA PRO A 158 -3.42 9.68 -1.45
C PRO A 158 -3.62 8.19 -1.83
N PHE A 159 -2.55 7.45 -2.05
CA PHE A 159 -2.63 6.00 -2.35
C PHE A 159 -3.11 5.17 -1.16
N VAL A 160 -2.87 5.66 0.06
CA VAL A 160 -3.24 5.01 1.30
C VAL A 160 -3.99 6.03 2.16
N PRO A 161 -5.09 5.65 2.84
CA PRO A 161 -5.81 6.57 3.71
C PRO A 161 -4.86 7.26 4.70
N PRO A 162 -4.89 8.60 4.81
CA PRO A 162 -3.96 9.34 5.66
C PRO A 162 -4.24 9.02 7.13
N LEU A 163 -3.34 8.24 7.74
CA LEU A 163 -3.27 8.10 9.19
C LEU A 163 -2.37 9.19 9.77
N VAL A 164 -2.02 9.08 11.04
CA VAL A 164 -1.23 10.04 11.84
C VAL A 164 0.20 10.32 11.32
N LEU A 165 0.58 9.82 10.14
CA LEU A 165 1.91 10.01 9.57
C LEU A 165 1.96 11.28 8.70
N PRO A 166 3.04 12.08 8.82
CA PRO A 166 3.26 13.20 7.90
C PRO A 166 3.56 12.65 6.50
N VAL A 167 2.80 13.11 5.51
CA VAL A 167 3.01 12.81 4.09
C VAL A 167 3.26 14.10 3.31
N PRO A 168 4.04 14.06 2.22
CA PRO A 168 4.22 15.23 1.36
C PRO A 168 2.90 15.60 0.69
N ALA A 169 2.65 16.90 0.50
CA ALA A 169 1.46 17.38 -0.19
C ALA A 169 1.51 17.08 -1.70
N GLN A 170 2.72 17.11 -2.27
CA GLN A 170 2.95 16.90 -3.70
C GLN A 170 4.23 16.09 -3.90
N LEU A 171 4.25 15.30 -4.96
CA LEU A 171 5.40 14.54 -5.43
C LEU A 171 5.84 15.16 -6.75
N ASN A 172 7.01 15.80 -6.75
CA ASN A 172 7.58 16.44 -7.92
C ASN A 172 8.71 15.58 -8.48
N ILE A 173 8.59 15.18 -9.73
CA ILE A 173 9.56 14.38 -10.46
C ILE A 173 10.03 15.23 -11.65
N THR A 174 11.34 15.30 -11.87
CA THR A 174 11.92 16.05 -12.99
C THR A 174 12.90 15.19 -13.75
N ALA A 175 12.74 15.13 -15.07
CA ALA A 175 13.66 14.47 -15.99
C ALA A 175 14.18 15.48 -17.01
N ASN A 176 15.48 15.38 -17.34
CA ASN A 176 16.11 16.20 -18.36
C ASN A 176 16.71 15.30 -19.44
N LEU A 177 16.57 15.72 -20.68
CA LEU A 177 17.29 15.16 -21.82
C LEU A 177 18.61 15.94 -21.99
N SER A 178 19.73 15.38 -21.53
CA SER A 178 21.05 15.92 -21.91
C SER A 178 21.47 15.33 -23.25
N LEU A 179 21.35 16.12 -24.32
CA LEU A 179 21.88 15.81 -25.65
C LEU A 179 23.39 16.08 -25.73
#